data_AF-A0A172ZHL4-F1
#
_entry.id   AF-A0A172ZHL4-F1
#
_cell.length_a   1.000
_cell.length_b   1.000
_cell.length_c   1.000
_cell.angle_alpha   90.00
_cell.angle_beta   90.00
_cell.angle_gamma   90.00
#
_symmetry.space_group_name_H-M   'P 1'
#
loop_
_entity.id
_entity.type
_entity.pdbx_description
1 polymer ?
#
loop_
_entity_poly.entity_id
_entity_poly.type
_entity_poly.pdbx_seq_one_letter_code
_entity_poly.pdbx_strand_id
1 'polypeptide(L)'
;MITDPYTPEIVQETIRFTELYTRMGQQLLASLLTAEYIHMPEGGQEPVHIEDAIERVYEVDSLKPIWYKGQYWNIHLHGEHCRFASDSGLPIEVNMYDSSLLDASFFSDFLHHLPAAQVLVHLIKPADFMVIVHLFEYMTEQNLLTQINSTNFRAQPIE
;
A
#
# COMPACT_ATOMS: atom_id res chain seq x y z
N MET A 1 23.34 13.06 1.78
CA MET A 1 23.60 13.36 0.36
C MET A 1 23.92 12.05 -0.33
N ILE A 2 23.06 11.61 -1.23
CA ILE A 2 23.31 10.47 -2.10
C ILE A 2 24.42 10.90 -3.06
N THR A 3 25.57 10.22 -3.05
CA THR A 3 26.77 10.65 -3.80
C THR A 3 26.82 10.08 -5.21
N ASP A 4 25.98 9.08 -5.53
CA ASP A 4 25.85 8.50 -6.87
C ASP A 4 24.36 8.34 -7.23
N PRO A 5 23.93 8.74 -8.45
CA PRO A 5 22.53 8.59 -8.85
C PRO A 5 22.11 7.12 -8.92
N TYR A 6 20.87 6.82 -8.52
CA TYR A 6 20.29 5.49 -8.71
C TYR A 6 20.30 5.10 -10.19
N THR A 7 20.60 3.83 -10.49
CA THR A 7 20.65 3.36 -11.88
C THR A 7 19.25 3.39 -12.51
N PRO A 8 19.14 3.53 -13.85
CA PRO A 8 17.85 3.44 -14.53
C PRO A 8 17.06 2.17 -14.23
N GLU A 9 17.76 1.05 -14.02
CA GLU A 9 17.16 -0.25 -13.64
C GLU A 9 16.47 -0.16 -12.27
N ILE A 10 17.14 0.40 -11.26
CA ILE A 10 16.57 0.61 -9.92
C ILE A 10 15.32 1.48 -10.00
N VAL A 11 15.37 2.57 -10.79
CA VAL A 11 14.24 3.49 -10.94
C VAL A 11 13.06 2.78 -11.60
N GLN A 12 13.27 2.08 -12.71
CA GLN A 12 12.21 1.37 -13.43
C GLN A 12 11.57 0.26 -12.58
N GLU A 13 12.38 -0.50 -11.86
CA GLU A 13 11.88 -1.56 -10.98
C GLU A 13 11.09 -0.98 -9.80
N THR A 14 11.52 0.17 -9.27
CA THR A 14 10.79 0.88 -8.23
C THR A 14 9.43 1.35 -8.72
N ILE A 15 9.34 1.96 -9.92
CA ILE A 15 8.05 2.35 -10.53
C ILE A 15 7.13 1.13 -10.66
N ARG A 16 7.65 0.02 -11.18
CA ARG A 16 6.86 -1.21 -11.36
C ARG A 16 6.28 -1.70 -10.03
N PHE A 17 7.09 -1.68 -8.97
CA PHE A 17 6.63 -2.17 -7.66
C PHE A 17 5.74 -1.18 -6.92
N THR A 18 5.94 0.14 -7.06
CA THR A 18 5.00 1.12 -6.51
C THR A 18 3.63 0.98 -7.17
N GLU A 19 3.57 0.84 -8.49
CA GLU A 19 2.31 0.57 -9.21
C GLU A 19 1.63 -0.71 -8.73
N LEU A 20 2.40 -1.80 -8.57
CA LEU A 20 1.88 -3.06 -8.08
C LEU A 20 1.33 -2.92 -6.66
N TYR A 21 2.12 -2.32 -5.75
CA TYR A 21 1.78 -2.12 -4.35
C TYR A 21 0.49 -1.30 -4.20
N THR A 22 0.43 -0.12 -4.85
CA THR A 22 -0.74 0.76 -4.79
C THR A 22 -1.97 0.08 -5.39
N ARG A 23 -1.85 -0.58 -6.54
CA ARG A 23 -2.97 -1.27 -7.18
C ARG A 23 -3.51 -2.41 -6.32
N MET A 24 -2.62 -3.21 -5.71
CA MET A 24 -3.02 -4.27 -4.78
C MET A 24 -3.74 -3.68 -3.57
N GLY A 25 -3.17 -2.64 -2.96
CA GLY A 25 -3.76 -1.97 -1.80
C GLY A 25 -5.16 -1.43 -2.07
N GLN A 26 -5.34 -0.72 -3.18
CA GLN A 26 -6.65 -0.20 -3.60
C GLN A 26 -7.67 -1.33 -3.82
N GLN A 27 -7.26 -2.43 -4.45
CA GLN A 27 -8.16 -3.56 -4.71
C GLN A 27 -8.52 -4.32 -3.43
N LEU A 28 -7.58 -4.48 -2.50
CA LEU A 28 -7.84 -5.11 -1.20
C LEU A 28 -8.78 -4.25 -0.35
N LEU A 29 -8.53 -2.93 -0.28
CA LEU A 29 -9.42 -1.99 0.41
C LEU A 29 -10.82 -1.99 -0.20
N ALA A 30 -10.93 -1.91 -1.52
CA ALA A 30 -12.22 -2.00 -2.20
C ALA A 30 -12.95 -3.31 -1.91
N SER A 31 -12.22 -4.43 -1.80
CA SER A 31 -12.79 -5.74 -1.47
C SER A 31 -13.31 -5.79 -0.03
N LEU A 32 -12.56 -5.23 0.92
CA LEU A 32 -12.99 -5.09 2.32
C LEU A 32 -14.26 -4.25 2.42
N LEU A 33 -14.25 -3.06 1.82
CA LEU A 33 -15.42 -2.18 1.84
C LEU A 33 -16.63 -2.88 1.23
N THR A 34 -16.48 -3.54 0.06
CA THR A 34 -17.55 -4.29 -0.61
C THR A 34 -18.09 -5.44 0.22
N ALA A 35 -17.24 -6.20 0.92
CA ALA A 35 -17.66 -7.31 1.76
C ALA A 35 -18.58 -6.84 2.90
N GLU A 36 -18.28 -5.69 3.50
CA GLU A 36 -19.14 -5.07 4.54
C GLU A 36 -20.46 -4.55 3.96
N TYR A 37 -20.47 -4.03 2.73
CA TYR A 37 -21.71 -3.63 2.05
C TYR A 37 -22.68 -4.80 1.81
N ILE A 38 -22.16 -6.01 1.54
CA ILE A 38 -23.01 -7.20 1.30
C ILE A 38 -23.75 -7.65 2.57
N HIS A 39 -23.28 -7.25 3.75
CA HIS A 39 -23.91 -7.57 5.04
C HIS A 39 -24.94 -6.52 5.51
N MET A 40 -25.27 -5.53 4.67
CA MET A 40 -26.33 -4.57 4.98
C MET A 40 -27.73 -5.24 4.95
N PRO A 41 -28.57 -5.01 5.97
CA PRO A 41 -29.98 -5.41 5.89
C PRO A 41 -30.66 -4.70 4.72
N GLU A 42 -31.38 -5.48 3.89
CA GLU A 42 -32.13 -5.01 2.73
C GLU A 42 -33.08 -3.87 3.15
N GLY A 43 -32.71 -2.61 2.89
CA GLY A 43 -33.54 -1.45 3.23
C GLY A 43 -32.84 -0.10 3.37
N GLY A 44 -31.51 -0.06 3.52
CA GLY A 44 -30.75 1.20 3.59
C GLY A 44 -30.04 1.52 2.27
N GLN A 45 -30.73 2.17 1.32
CA GLN A 45 -30.07 2.80 0.18
C GLN A 45 -29.76 4.26 0.51
N GLU A 46 -28.50 4.56 0.81
CA GLU A 46 -27.86 5.85 0.55
C GLU A 46 -26.39 5.59 0.16
N PRO A 47 -25.77 6.46 -0.66
CA PRO A 47 -24.36 6.35 -0.98
C PRO A 47 -23.56 6.63 0.29
N VAL A 48 -23.12 5.56 0.95
CA VAL A 48 -22.29 5.63 2.15
C VAL A 48 -21.00 6.38 1.78
N HIS A 49 -20.76 7.50 2.47
CA HIS A 49 -19.49 8.20 2.39
C HIS A 49 -18.37 7.23 2.78
N ILE A 50 -17.20 7.31 2.15
CA ILE A 50 -16.11 6.34 2.39
C ILE A 50 -15.73 6.31 3.87
N GLU A 51 -15.85 7.46 4.55
CA GLU A 51 -15.67 7.64 5.97
C GLU A 51 -16.62 6.76 6.79
N ASP A 52 -17.92 6.76 6.49
CA ASP A 52 -18.93 5.95 7.17
C ASP A 52 -18.66 4.44 6.99
N ALA A 53 -18.15 4.04 5.82
CA ALA A 53 -17.79 2.65 5.56
C ALA A 53 -16.56 2.23 6.38
N ILE A 54 -15.58 3.13 6.54
CA ILE A 54 -14.39 2.90 7.37
C ILE A 54 -14.76 2.83 8.86
N GLU A 55 -15.64 3.72 9.34
CA GLU A 55 -16.10 3.68 10.73
C GLU A 55 -16.75 2.35 11.08
N ARG A 56 -17.59 1.80 10.19
CA ARG A 56 -18.19 0.49 10.39
C ARG A 56 -17.16 -0.63 10.42
N VAL A 57 -16.15 -0.57 9.55
CA VAL A 57 -15.04 -1.53 9.55
C VAL A 57 -14.34 -1.55 10.93
N TYR A 58 -14.21 -0.40 11.59
CA TYR A 58 -13.69 -0.30 12.96
C TYR A 58 -14.62 -0.86 14.04
N GLU A 59 -15.94 -0.76 13.85
CA GLU A 59 -16.95 -1.28 14.79
C GLU A 59 -17.08 -2.81 14.73
N VAL A 60 -16.62 -3.46 13.65
CA VAL A 60 -16.66 -4.91 13.52
C VAL A 60 -15.55 -5.56 14.35
N ASP A 61 -15.94 -6.12 15.49
CA ASP A 61 -15.05 -6.84 16.43
C ASP A 61 -14.26 -8.01 15.79
N SER A 62 -14.69 -8.53 14.63
CA SER A 62 -13.99 -9.63 13.95
C SER A 62 -14.07 -9.53 12.42
N LEU A 63 -13.15 -8.79 11.81
CA LEU A 63 -12.99 -8.79 10.36
C LEU A 63 -12.61 -10.17 9.86
N LYS A 64 -13.34 -10.64 8.84
CA LYS A 64 -13.03 -11.91 8.18
C LYS A 64 -11.94 -11.71 7.13
N PRO A 65 -11.06 -12.71 6.90
CA PRO A 65 -10.11 -12.65 5.80
C PRO A 65 -10.82 -12.48 4.44
N ILE A 66 -10.24 -11.67 3.55
CA ILE A 66 -10.75 -11.46 2.19
C ILE A 66 -10.07 -12.41 1.21
N TRP A 67 -10.83 -12.92 0.23
CA TRP A 67 -10.29 -13.70 -0.86
C TRP A 67 -9.84 -12.78 -2.00
N TYR A 68 -8.55 -12.75 -2.29
CA TYR A 68 -8.00 -11.91 -3.36
C TYR A 68 -6.92 -12.66 -4.13
N LYS A 69 -7.12 -12.76 -5.45
CA LYS A 69 -6.19 -13.37 -6.42
C LYS A 69 -5.69 -14.77 -6.05
N GLY A 70 -6.57 -15.60 -5.46
CA GLY A 70 -6.29 -17.01 -5.22
C GLY A 70 -5.76 -17.36 -3.82
N GLN A 71 -5.73 -16.40 -2.90
CA GLN A 71 -5.32 -16.61 -1.50
C GLN A 71 -6.18 -15.77 -0.55
N TYR A 72 -6.24 -16.17 0.73
CA TYR A 72 -6.85 -15.35 1.76
C TYR A 72 -5.86 -14.28 2.25
N TRP A 73 -6.43 -13.16 2.66
CA TRP A 73 -5.72 -12.04 3.25
C TRP A 73 -6.35 -11.68 4.57
N ASN A 74 -5.58 -11.85 5.64
CA ASN A 74 -5.95 -11.45 6.98
C ASN A 74 -5.89 -9.92 7.09
N ILE A 75 -6.78 -9.36 7.90
CA ILE A 75 -7.01 -7.91 7.98
C ILE A 75 -6.67 -7.45 9.39
N HIS A 76 -5.83 -6.43 9.47
CA HIS A 76 -5.40 -5.83 10.72
C HIS A 76 -5.55 -4.31 10.61
N LEU A 77 -6.54 -3.76 11.32
CA LEU A 77 -6.75 -2.31 11.39
C LEU A 77 -5.83 -1.70 12.44
N HIS A 78 -5.27 -0.52 12.16
CA HIS A 78 -4.56 0.27 13.16
C HIS A 78 -4.44 1.75 12.75
N GLY A 79 -5.03 2.63 13.57
CA GLY A 79 -4.95 4.08 13.37
C GLY A 79 -5.75 4.53 12.13
N GLU A 80 -5.06 4.97 11.09
CA GLU A 80 -5.68 5.33 9.79
C GLU A 80 -5.38 4.28 8.71
N HIS A 81 -4.69 3.21 9.09
CA HIS A 81 -4.16 2.21 8.18
C HIS A 81 -4.86 0.86 8.35
N CYS A 82 -4.89 0.12 7.26
CA CYS A 82 -5.30 -1.26 7.22
C CYS A 82 -4.18 -2.10 6.59
N ARG A 83 -3.63 -3.02 7.37
CA ARG A 83 -2.66 -4.01 6.91
C ARG A 83 -3.40 -5.28 6.47
N PHE A 84 -3.20 -5.64 5.21
CA PHE A 84 -3.58 -6.91 4.63
C PHE A 84 -2.36 -7.83 4.58
N ALA A 85 -2.48 -9.02 5.17
CA ALA A 85 -1.41 -10.02 5.14
C ALA A 85 -1.92 -11.29 4.46
N SER A 86 -1.34 -11.63 3.31
CA SER A 86 -1.70 -12.88 2.62
C SER A 86 -1.30 -14.12 3.43
N ASP A 87 -1.90 -15.28 3.12
CA ASP A 87 -1.50 -16.56 3.71
C ASP A 87 -0.02 -16.91 3.47
N SER A 88 0.58 -16.34 2.40
CA SER A 88 2.02 -16.50 2.10
C SER A 88 2.92 -15.54 2.88
N GLY A 89 2.35 -14.63 3.66
CA GLY A 89 3.07 -13.64 4.46
C GLY A 89 3.29 -12.30 3.77
N LEU A 90 2.95 -12.15 2.48
CA LEU A 90 3.08 -10.86 1.77
C LEU A 90 2.22 -9.77 2.43
N PRO A 91 2.80 -8.66 2.90
CA PRO A 91 2.06 -7.57 3.50
C PRO A 91 1.75 -6.46 2.49
N ILE A 92 0.54 -5.90 2.57
CA ILE A 92 0.15 -4.66 1.90
C ILE A 92 -0.52 -3.78 2.94
N GLU A 93 -0.06 -2.54 3.09
CA GLU A 93 -0.66 -1.60 4.04
C GLU A 93 -1.12 -0.34 3.35
N VAL A 94 -2.36 0.07 3.66
CA VAL A 94 -3.06 1.11 2.93
C VAL A 94 -3.64 2.10 3.92
N ASN A 95 -3.46 3.40 3.67
CA ASN A 95 -4.25 4.42 4.36
C ASN A 95 -5.70 4.34 3.86
N MET A 96 -6.64 4.14 4.78
CA MET A 96 -8.03 3.86 4.40
C MET A 96 -8.75 5.10 3.84
N TYR A 97 -8.33 6.30 4.24
CA TYR A 97 -8.91 7.57 3.77
C TYR A 97 -8.26 8.04 2.46
N ASP A 98 -7.00 7.67 2.20
CA ASP A 98 -6.32 7.94 0.93
C ASP A 98 -5.43 6.76 0.50
N SER A 99 -6.06 5.82 -0.21
CA SER A 99 -5.40 4.63 -0.75
C SER A 99 -4.40 4.90 -1.89
N SER A 100 -4.20 6.16 -2.28
CA SER A 100 -3.13 6.55 -3.23
C SER A 100 -1.80 6.83 -2.54
N LEU A 101 -1.78 6.97 -1.21
CA LEU A 101 -0.57 7.22 -0.44
C LEU A 101 0.34 5.99 -0.40
N LEU A 102 1.63 6.26 -0.59
CA LEU A 102 2.73 5.33 -0.47
C LEU A 102 3.56 5.72 0.75
N ASP A 103 3.49 4.94 1.83
CA ASP A 103 4.44 5.09 2.93
C ASP A 103 5.70 4.25 2.64
N ALA A 104 6.86 4.90 2.70
CA ALA A 104 8.16 4.30 2.42
C ALA A 104 8.49 3.10 3.34
N SER A 105 8.02 3.11 4.59
CA SER A 105 8.27 2.03 5.55
C SER A 105 7.46 0.78 5.20
N PHE A 106 6.18 0.92 4.87
CA PHE A 106 5.33 -0.22 4.48
C PHE A 106 5.70 -0.75 3.10
N PHE A 107 6.06 0.14 2.17
CA PHE A 107 6.61 -0.28 0.88
C PHE A 107 7.91 -1.08 1.04
N SER A 108 8.79 -0.65 1.95
CA SER A 108 10.00 -1.40 2.29
C SER A 108 9.68 -2.79 2.82
N ASP A 109 8.73 -2.94 3.76
CA ASP A 109 8.28 -4.25 4.28
C ASP A 109 7.77 -5.15 3.14
N PHE A 110 6.95 -4.60 2.23
CA PHE A 110 6.47 -5.31 1.06
C PHE A 110 7.59 -5.83 0.14
N LEU A 111 8.59 -5.00 -0.17
CA LEU A 111 9.70 -5.41 -1.04
C LEU A 111 10.48 -6.59 -0.48
N HIS A 112 10.71 -6.65 0.85
CA HIS A 112 11.42 -7.78 1.48
C HIS A 112 10.67 -9.11 1.33
N HIS A 113 9.36 -9.07 1.11
CA HIS A 113 8.52 -10.25 0.91
C HIS A 113 8.36 -10.63 -0.57
N LEU A 114 8.97 -9.88 -1.50
CA LEU A 114 8.93 -10.15 -2.93
C LEU A 114 10.26 -10.68 -3.46
N PRO A 115 10.36 -12.00 -3.75
CA PRO A 115 11.56 -12.56 -4.38
C PRO A 115 11.91 -11.93 -5.74
N ALA A 116 10.92 -11.34 -6.41
CA ALA A 116 11.11 -10.65 -7.69
C ALA A 116 11.74 -9.25 -7.55
N ALA A 117 11.82 -8.70 -6.33
CA ALA A 117 12.36 -7.38 -6.04
C ALA A 117 13.83 -7.41 -5.59
N GLN A 118 14.56 -8.48 -5.96
CA GLN A 118 15.92 -8.72 -5.48
C GLN A 118 16.82 -7.49 -5.66
N VAL A 119 16.81 -6.84 -6.83
CA VAL A 119 17.68 -5.67 -7.09
C VAL A 119 17.46 -4.57 -6.05
N LEU A 120 16.19 -4.28 -5.72
CA LEU A 120 15.85 -3.30 -4.69
C LEU A 120 16.18 -3.79 -3.29
N VAL A 121 15.84 -5.04 -2.95
CA VAL A 121 16.08 -5.61 -1.62
C VAL A 121 17.57 -5.61 -1.25
N HIS A 122 18.49 -5.83 -2.21
CA HIS A 122 19.93 -5.76 -1.94
C HIS A 122 20.41 -4.37 -1.52
N LEU A 123 19.65 -3.31 -1.83
CA LEU A 123 19.97 -1.93 -1.42
C LEU A 123 19.48 -1.62 0.00
N ILE A 124 18.47 -2.35 0.48
CA ILE A 124 17.78 -2.07 1.73
C ILE A 124 18.42 -2.89 2.84
N LYS A 125 18.88 -2.24 3.91
CA LYS A 125 19.30 -2.98 5.11
C LYS A 125 18.05 -3.43 5.86
N PRO A 126 18.08 -4.61 6.52
CA PRO A 126 16.98 -5.04 7.38
C PRO A 126 16.66 -3.94 8.42
N ALA A 127 15.39 -3.56 8.51
CA ALA A 127 14.86 -2.50 9.38
C ALA A 127 15.32 -1.05 9.07
N ASP A 128 15.93 -0.78 7.92
CA ASP A 128 16.31 0.57 7.49
C ASP A 128 15.57 0.97 6.20
N PHE A 129 14.41 1.60 6.36
CA PHE A 129 13.62 2.11 5.23
C PHE A 129 14.12 3.46 4.69
N MET A 130 15.18 4.05 5.27
CA MET A 130 15.71 5.34 4.79
C MET A 130 16.22 5.26 3.36
N VAL A 131 16.68 4.09 2.92
CA VAL A 131 17.07 3.86 1.53
C VAL A 131 15.88 4.06 0.58
N ILE A 132 14.68 3.63 0.99
CA ILE A 132 13.45 3.85 0.22
C ILE A 132 13.04 5.31 0.25
N VAL A 133 13.14 5.98 1.39
CA VAL A 133 12.87 7.43 1.49
C VAL A 133 13.75 8.21 0.52
N HIS A 134 15.07 7.98 0.56
CA HIS A 134 16.03 8.61 -0.34
C HIS A 134 15.77 8.29 -1.82
N LEU A 135 15.34 7.06 -2.12
CA LEU A 135 14.96 6.66 -3.48
C LEU A 135 13.70 7.38 -3.96
N PHE A 136 12.70 7.53 -3.10
CA PHE A 136 11.47 8.25 -3.41
C PHE A 136 11.69 9.77 -3.50
N GLU A 137 12.57 10.34 -2.68
CA GLU A 137 13.04 11.73 -2.82
C GLU A 137 13.72 11.94 -4.18
N TYR A 138 14.64 11.05 -4.56
CA TYR A 138 15.25 11.08 -5.88
C TYR A 138 14.21 10.98 -7.01
N MET A 139 13.24 10.08 -6.91
CA MET A 139 12.15 9.96 -7.89
C MET A 139 11.24 11.20 -7.91
N THR A 140 11.09 11.91 -6.78
CA THR A 140 10.39 13.19 -6.72
C THR A 140 11.15 14.27 -7.48
N GLU A 141 12.48 14.33 -7.36
CA GLU A 141 13.32 15.23 -8.16
C GLU A 141 13.23 14.94 -9.67
N GLN A 142 12.93 13.69 -10.06
CA GLN A 142 12.69 13.29 -11.44
C GLN A 142 11.22 13.47 -11.90
N ASN A 143 10.34 14.06 -11.08
CA ASN A 143 8.90 14.21 -11.33
C ASN A 143 8.13 12.90 -11.52
N LEU A 144 8.63 11.79 -10.97
CA LEU A 144 7.97 10.48 -11.04
C LEU A 144 7.03 10.26 -9.84
N LEU A 145 7.34 10.87 -8.70
CA LEU A 145 6.54 10.86 -7.49
C LEU A 145 6.29 12.30 -7.01
N THR A 146 5.29 12.46 -6.16
CA THR A 146 5.08 13.68 -5.37
C THR A 146 5.29 13.35 -3.90
N GLN A 147 6.18 14.08 -3.23
CA GLN A 147 6.33 13.97 -1.77
C GLN A 147 5.18 14.70 -1.07
N ILE A 148 4.51 14.01 -0.14
CA ILE A 148 3.41 14.55 0.66
C ILE A 148 3.92 14.94 2.05
N ASN A 149 4.73 14.09 2.67
CA ASN A 149 5.43 14.37 3.93
C ASN A 149 6.75 13.57 4.00
N SER A 150 7.34 13.44 5.20
CA SER A 150 8.66 12.82 5.37
C SER A 150 8.72 11.35 4.95
N THR A 151 7.63 10.59 5.06
CA THR A 151 7.60 9.16 4.70
C THR A 151 6.55 8.83 3.63
N ASN A 152 5.63 9.76 3.35
CA ASN A 152 4.51 9.54 2.44
C ASN A 152 4.71 10.23 1.10
N PHE A 153 4.44 9.47 0.05
CA PHE A 153 4.58 9.87 -1.33
C PHE A 153 3.33 9.48 -2.12
N ARG A 154 3.21 9.96 -3.35
CA ARG A 154 2.16 9.57 -4.29
C ARG A 154 2.77 9.36 -5.67
N ALA A 155 2.38 8.29 -6.34
CA ALA A 155 2.74 8.08 -7.75
C ALA A 155 2.07 9.13 -8.64
N GLN A 156 2.84 9.73 -9.55
CA GLN A 156 2.27 10.58 -10.59
C GLN A 156 1.50 9.71 -11.60
N PRO A 157 0.32 10.14 -12.09
CA PRO A 157 -0.32 9.48 -13.21
C PRO A 157 0.64 9.49 -14.41
N ILE A 158 0.84 8.34 -15.04
CA ILE A 158 1.56 8.28 -16.32
C ILE A 158 0.59 8.81 -17.37
N GLU A 159 0.96 9.92 -18.02
CA GLU A 159 0.23 10.48 -19.19
C GLU A 159 0.36 9.59 -20.44
#